data_AF-A0A9D7RHW5-F1
#
_entry.id   AF-A0A9D7RHW5-F1
#
_cell.length_a   1.000
_cell.length_b   1.000
_cell.length_c   1.000
_cell.angle_alpha   90.00
_cell.angle_beta   90.00
_cell.angle_gamma   90.00
#
_symmetry.space_group_name_H-M   'P 1'
#
loop_
_entity.id
_entity.type
_entity.pdbx_description
1 polymer ?
#
loop_
_entity_poly.entity_id
_entity_poly.type
_entity_poly.pdbx_seq_one_letter_code
_entity_poly.pdbx_strand_id
1 'polypeptide(L)' 'MSILNGGGIIVEDKEEQIWTNSIYGGLYVLNEKTNTIKYAKEVQGISSDGVQYLLKDRKGQIWVATAKGLDIIMKQPAP' A
#
# COMPACT_ATOMS: atom_id res chain seq x y z
N MET A 1 -5.91 1.63 12.00
CA MET A 1 -7.32 2.09 11.86
C MET A 1 -7.45 2.59 10.44
N SER A 2 -8.19 1.90 9.56
CA SER A 2 -8.39 2.38 8.20
C SER A 2 -9.49 3.44 8.24
N ILE A 3 -9.14 4.70 8.05
CA ILE A 3 -10.13 5.79 7.95
C ILE A 3 -10.73 5.77 6.55
N LEU A 4 -12.04 5.52 6.45
CA LEU A 4 -12.77 5.60 5.20
C LEU A 4 -13.62 6.86 5.23
N ASN A 5 -13.11 7.94 4.66
CA ASN A 5 -13.88 9.14 4.32
C ASN A 5 -13.49 9.59 2.91
N GLY A 6 -14.21 9.07 1.90
CA GLY A 6 -14.44 9.79 0.64
C GLY A 6 -13.39 9.72 -0.48
N GLY A 7 -12.31 8.92 -0.42
CA GLY A 7 -11.46 8.80 -1.62
C GLY A 7 -10.32 7.78 -1.63
N GLY A 8 -9.80 7.35 -0.48
CA GLY A 8 -8.69 6.39 -0.47
C GLY A 8 -8.57 5.68 0.86
N ILE A 9 -8.05 4.46 0.81
CA ILE A 9 -7.69 3.65 1.97
C ILE A 9 -6.27 4.02 2.35
N ILE A 10 -6.07 4.33 3.63
CA ILE A 10 -4.75 4.71 4.15
C ILE A 10 -4.30 3.66 5.16
N VAL A 11 -3.09 3.14 4.97
CA VAL A 11 -2.43 2.21 5.90
C VAL A 11 -0.98 2.65 6.08
N GLU A 12 -0.57 2.86 7.32
CA GLU A 12 0.83 3.12 7.65
C GLU A 12 1.57 1.80 7.87
N ASP A 13 2.79 1.65 7.34
CA ASP A 13 3.62 0.46 7.56
C ASP A 13 4.44 0.51 8.87
N LYS A 14 5.53 -0.24 8.98
CA LYS A 14 6.44 -0.23 10.14
C LYS A 14 7.55 0.83 10.05
N GLU A 15 7.78 1.38 8.87
CA GLU A 15 8.79 2.40 8.60
C GLU A 15 8.18 3.81 8.54
N GLU A 16 6.95 3.95 9.04
CA GLU A 16 6.16 5.19 9.00
C GLU A 16 5.90 5.68 7.56
N GLN A 17 5.85 4.74 6.59
CA GLN A 17 5.43 5.07 5.23
C GLN A 17 3.93 4.85 5.08
N ILE A 18 3.30 5.74 4.34
CA ILE A 18 1.86 5.76 4.13
C ILE A 18 1.55 5.08 2.80
N TRP A 19 0.77 4.00 2.87
CA TRP A 19 0.24 3.28 1.73
C TRP A 19 -1.16 3.76 1.43
N THR A 20 -1.43 4.12 0.18
CA THR A 20 -2.76 4.56 -0.25
C THR A 20 -3.09 4.14 -1.67
N ASN A 21 -4.36 3.91 -1.94
CA ASN A 21 -4.85 3.72 -3.30
C ASN A 21 -5.33 5.04 -3.92
N SER A 22 -5.29 5.13 -5.25
CA SER A 22 -5.93 6.23 -5.99
C SER A 22 -7.33 5.81 -6.43
N ILE A 23 -8.25 6.79 -6.49
CA ILE A 23 -9.60 6.61 -7.05
C ILE A 23 -9.58 6.13 -8.50
N TYR A 24 -8.50 6.41 -9.24
CA TYR A 24 -8.31 5.98 -10.62
C TYR A 24 -7.51 4.67 -10.74
N GLY A 25 -7.29 3.98 -9.61
CA GLY A 25 -6.46 2.80 -9.53
C GLY A 25 -5.00 3.13 -9.23
N GLY A 26 -4.31 2.14 -8.70
CA GLY A 26 -2.92 2.19 -8.31
C GLY A 26 -2.72 2.12 -6.79
N LEU A 27 -1.50 1.70 -6.42
CA LEU A 27 -1.01 1.70 -5.06
C LEU A 27 0.18 2.66 -4.99
N TYR A 28 0.14 3.56 -4.03
CA TYR A 28 1.17 4.57 -3.82
C TYR A 28 1.72 4.48 -2.41
N VAL A 29 3.02 4.76 -2.30
CA VAL A 29 3.74 4.81 -1.03
C VAL A 29 4.31 6.20 -0.86
N LEU A 30 3.81 6.92 0.13
CA LEU A 30 4.32 8.21 0.56
C LEU A 30 5.32 8.00 1.70
N ASN A 31 6.49 8.59 1.55
CA ASN A 31 7.49 8.70 2.61
C ASN A 31 7.64 10.18 2.97
N GLU A 32 7.01 10.58 4.09
CA GLU A 32 6.98 11.97 4.53
C GLU A 32 8.38 12.50 4.91
N LYS A 33 9.26 11.64 5.45
CA LYS A 33 10.64 12.01 5.82
C LYS A 33 11.48 12.46 4.63
N THR A 34 11.23 11.88 3.46
CA THR A 34 11.94 12.19 2.21
C THR A 34 11.12 13.06 1.26
N ASN A 35 9.85 13.33 1.61
CA ASN A 35 8.87 13.98 0.75
C ASN A 35 8.77 13.32 -0.64
N THR A 36 8.75 11.99 -0.70
CA THR A 36 8.67 11.22 -1.95
C THR A 36 7.40 10.39 -2.03
N ILE A 37 6.87 10.25 -3.24
CA ILE A 37 5.77 9.34 -3.57
C ILE A 37 6.29 8.34 -4.60
N LYS A 38 6.08 7.05 -4.33
CA LYS A 38 6.42 5.96 -5.25
C LYS A 38 5.18 5.22 -5.69
N TYR A 39 5.13 4.83 -6.96
CA TYR A 39 4.10 3.95 -7.47
C TYR A 39 4.50 2.49 -7.21
N ALA A 40 3.73 1.78 -6.39
CA ALA A 40 4.14 0.47 -5.86
C ALA A 40 4.21 -0.64 -6.92
N LYS A 41 3.58 -0.45 -8.09
CA LYS A 41 3.71 -1.38 -9.24
C LYS A 41 5.16 -1.52 -9.70
N GLU A 42 5.94 -0.45 -9.61
CA GLU A 42 7.37 -0.46 -9.95
C GLU A 42 8.23 -1.14 -8.90
N VAL A 43 7.68 -1.33 -7.69
CA VAL A 43 8.43 -1.81 -6.54
C VAL A 43 8.18 -3.29 -6.31
N GLN A 44 6.93 -3.78 -6.35
CA GLN A 44 6.62 -5.21 -6.10
C GLN A 44 5.26 -5.65 -6.67
N GLY A 45 5.28 -6.62 -7.59
CA GLY A 45 4.47 -7.86 -7.57
C GLY A 45 2.94 -7.85 -7.50
N ILE A 46 2.24 -6.71 -7.44
CA ILE A 46 0.78 -6.71 -7.33
C ILE A 46 0.10 -7.15 -8.64
N SER A 47 -0.92 -7.99 -8.51
CA SER A 47 -1.63 -8.65 -9.60
C SER A 47 -2.52 -7.69 -10.42
N SER A 48 -2.95 -6.56 -9.83
CA SER A 48 -3.72 -5.52 -10.51
C SER A 48 -3.55 -4.14 -9.86
N ASP A 49 -3.75 -3.09 -10.65
CA ASP A 49 -3.86 -1.69 -10.21
C ASP A 49 -5.21 -1.35 -9.57
N GLY A 50 -6.27 -2.12 -9.83
CA GLY A 50 -7.57 -1.98 -9.17
C GLY A 50 -7.54 -2.37 -7.69
N VAL A 51 -6.87 -1.57 -6.85
CA VAL A 51 -6.75 -1.78 -5.40
C VAL A 51 -8.04 -1.41 -4.70
N GLN A 52 -8.64 -2.38 -4.03
CA GLN A 52 -9.93 -2.26 -3.34
C GLN A 52 -9.79 -2.20 -1.83
N TYR A 53 -8.73 -2.79 -1.26
CA TYR A 53 -8.48 -2.78 0.17
C TYR A 53 -7.00 -2.90 0.51
N LEU A 54 -6.59 -2.28 1.61
CA LEU A 54 -5.25 -2.39 2.19
C LEU A 54 -5.37 -2.77 3.67
N LEU A 55 -4.51 -3.66 4.13
CA LEU A 55 -4.45 -4.07 5.53
C LEU A 55 -3.01 -4.33 5.96
N LYS A 56 -2.62 -3.76 7.10
CA LYS A 56 -1.38 -4.14 7.79
C LYS A 56 -1.65 -5.30 8.75
N ASP A 57 -0.92 -6.40 8.61
CA ASP A 57 -1.00 -7.50 9.57
C ASP A 57 -0.10 -7.29 10.80
N ARG A 58 -0.18 -8.21 11.76
CA ARG A 58 0.62 -8.13 13.01
C ARG A 58 2.12 -8.28 12.77
N LYS A 59 2.54 -8.89 11.67
CA LYS A 59 3.94 -9.00 11.25
C LYS A 59 4.42 -7.74 10.52
N GLY A 60 3.52 -6.78 10.25
CA GLY A 60 3.82 -5.55 9.53
C GLY A 60 3.83 -5.70 8.02
N GLN A 61 3.32 -6.81 7.49
CA GLN A 61 3.16 -7.00 6.06
C GLN A 61 1.94 -6.24 5.57
N ILE A 62 1.99 -5.76 4.33
CA ILE A 62 0.87 -5.07 3.71
C ILE A 62 0.16 -6.05 2.78
N TRP A 63 -1.09 -6.34 3.13
CA TRP A 63 -2.01 -7.10 2.30
C TRP A 63 -2.76 -6.16 1.37
N VAL A 64 -2.81 -6.52 0.09
CA VAL A 64 -3.41 -5.72 -0.98
C VAL A 64 -4.49 -6.56 -1.64
N ALA A 65 -5.76 -6.22 -1.41
CA ALA A 65 -6.86 -6.79 -2.15
C ALA A 65 -7.02 -6.02 -3.46
N THR A 66 -6.88 -6.71 -4.58
CA THR A 66 -7.01 -6.15 -5.93
C THR A 66 -8.21 -6.76 -6.65
N ALA A 67 -8.60 -6.16 -7.78
CA ALA A 67 -9.62 -6.71 -8.67
C ALA A 67 -9.29 -8.11 -9.22
N LYS A 68 -8.03 -8.56 -9.14
CA LYS A 68 -7.59 -9.87 -9.67
C LYS A 68 -7.16 -10.87 -8.59
N GLY A 69 -7.19 -10.50 -7.32
CA GLY A 69 -6.80 -11.40 -6.24
C GLY A 69 -6.31 -10.68 -4.99
N LEU A 70 -5.56 -11.42 -4.19
CA LEU A 70 -4.98 -10.96 -2.93
C LEU A 70 -3.47 -11.09 -3.00
N ASP A 71 -2.78 -9.97 -2.88
CA ASP A 71 -1.32 -9.90 -2.91
C ASP A 71 -0.78 -9.56 -1.51
N ILE A 72 0.47 -9.94 -1.26
CA ILE A 72 1.20 -9.57 -0.05
C ILE A 72 2.51 -8.89 -0.43
N ILE A 73 2.72 -7.71 0.14
CA ILE A 73 3.97 -6.96 -0.02
C ILE A 73 4.80 -7.22 1.22
N MET A 74 5.93 -7.89 0.99
CA MET A 74 6.95 -8.10 2.00
C MET A 74 8.01 -7.02 1.83
N LYS A 75 8.11 -6.12 2.80
CA LYS A 75 9.33 -5.32 2.90
C LYS A 75 10.45 -6.25 3.35
N GLN A 76 11.43 -6.42 2.48
CA GLN A 76 12.71 -7.00 2.86
C GLN A 76 13.29 -6.10 3.97
N PRO A 77 13.70 -6.64 5.13
CA PRO A 77 14.42 -5.83 6.10
C PRO A 77 15.60 -5.18 5.38
N ALA A 78 15.84 -3.89 5.62
CA ALA A 78 17.05 -3.24 5.14
C ALA A 78 18.27 -4.12 5.51
N PRO A 79 19.23 -4.32 4.59
CA PRO A 79 20.39 -5.17 4.82
C PRO A 79 21.19 -4.74 6.05
#